data_AF-A0A239GVL2-F1
#
_entry.id   AF-A0A239GVL2-F1
#
_cell.length_a   1.000
_cell.length_b   1.000
_cell.length_c   1.000
_cell.angle_alpha   90.00
_cell.angle_beta   90.00
_cell.angle_gamma   90.00
#
_symmetry.space_group_name_H-M   'P 1'
#
loop_
_entity.id
_entity.type
_entity.pdbx_description
1 polymer ?
#
loop_
_entity_poly.entity_id
_entity_poly.type
_entity_poly.pdbx_seq_one_letter_code
_entity_poly.pdbx_strand_id
1 'polypeptide(L)'
;MNGRVQRWPLHPRPLPGEALSSWLDRVSGEHSLPLRDLLEHNLGSASIVDEGWTAADLDWDPPDRVLAEVSERTGVELGDLRGMTFAGWVPWLMDGLD
;
A
#
# COMPACT_ATOMS: atom_id res chain seq x y z
N MET A 1 -7.17 16.63 16.25
CA MET A 1 -5.91 16.31 16.96
C MET A 1 -4.94 15.81 15.90
N ASN A 2 -4.01 16.65 15.42
CA ASN A 2 -3.09 16.27 14.33
C ASN A 2 -1.89 15.53 14.93
N GLY A 3 -2.04 14.24 15.19
CA GLY A 3 -0.90 13.36 15.44
C GLY A 3 -0.09 13.26 14.15
N ARG A 4 1.15 13.77 14.15
CA ARG A 4 2.05 13.60 13.00
C ARG A 4 2.21 12.11 12.74
N VAL A 5 1.76 11.64 11.58
CA VAL A 5 2.08 10.28 11.12
C VAL A 5 3.60 10.18 11.05
N GLN A 6 4.17 9.27 11.85
CA GLN A 6 5.60 9.04 11.88
C GLN A 6 6.00 8.41 10.54
N ARG A 7 6.76 9.15 9.72
CA ARG A 7 7.33 8.62 8.49
C ARG A 7 8.24 7.44 8.80
N TRP A 8 8.22 6.43 7.94
CA TRP A 8 9.16 5.31 8.02
C TRP A 8 10.55 5.81 7.65
N PRO A 9 11.52 5.76 8.59
CA PRO A 9 12.81 6.42 8.43
C PRO A 9 13.67 5.77 7.34
N LEU A 10 13.44 4.50 7.02
CA LEU A 10 14.10 3.75 5.97
C LEU A 10 13.04 3.00 5.17
N HIS A 11 12.97 3.26 3.88
CA HIS A 11 12.14 2.51 2.95
C HIS A 11 12.78 2.61 1.55
N PRO A 12 12.85 1.51 0.79
CA PRO A 12 13.35 1.57 -0.57
C PRO A 12 12.36 2.33 -1.48
N ARG A 13 12.86 2.88 -2.58
CA ARG A 13 11.98 3.39 -3.63
C ARG A 13 11.31 2.21 -4.38
N PRO A 14 10.06 2.37 -4.84
CA PRO A 14 9.45 1.45 -5.78
C PRO A 14 10.31 1.31 -7.04
N LEU A 15 10.37 0.09 -7.60
CA LEU A 15 10.96 -0.17 -8.90
C LEU A 15 9.90 0.01 -10.01
N PRO A 16 10.32 0.32 -11.26
CA PRO A 16 9.39 0.40 -12.37
C PRO A 16 8.64 -0.92 -12.60
N GLY A 17 7.31 -0.88 -12.59
CA GLY A 17 6.45 -2.05 -12.81
C GLY A 17 6.42 -3.05 -11.65
N GLU A 18 6.93 -2.67 -10.47
CA GLU A 18 6.89 -3.51 -9.27
C GLU A 18 5.47 -3.60 -8.71
N ALA A 19 5.09 -4.79 -8.26
CA ALA A 19 3.82 -5.03 -7.58
C ALA A 19 3.83 -4.38 -6.18
N LEU A 20 2.65 -3.94 -5.70
CA LEU A 20 2.53 -3.29 -4.40
C LEU A 20 2.98 -4.21 -3.26
N SER A 21 2.58 -5.48 -3.29
CA SER A 21 2.97 -6.48 -2.29
C SER A 21 4.48 -6.71 -2.26
N SER A 22 5.11 -6.82 -3.43
CA SER A 22 6.57 -6.99 -3.58
C SER A 22 7.35 -5.82 -2.99
N TRP A 23 6.92 -4.59 -3.26
CA TRP A 23 7.59 -3.42 -2.71
C TRP A 23 7.38 -3.31 -1.19
N LEU A 24 6.17 -3.54 -0.70
CA LEU A 24 5.89 -3.51 0.74
C LEU A 24 6.63 -4.62 1.51
N ASP A 25 6.87 -5.78 0.90
CA ASP A 25 7.72 -6.84 1.48
C ASP A 25 9.18 -6.37 1.63
N ARG A 26 9.72 -5.63 0.65
CA ARG A 26 11.04 -5.01 0.79
C ARG A 26 11.06 -3.93 1.89
N VAL A 27 10.02 -3.12 1.98
CA VAL A 27 9.87 -2.13 3.05
C VAL A 27 9.82 -2.82 4.42
N SER A 28 9.07 -3.92 4.55
CA SER A 28 8.99 -4.68 5.81
C SER A 28 10.34 -5.33 6.14
N GLY A 29 11.08 -5.78 5.12
CA GLY A 29 12.45 -6.28 5.24
C GLY A 29 13.43 -5.28 5.85
N GLU A 30 13.36 -3.99 5.49
CA GLU A 30 14.18 -2.93 6.10
C GLU A 30 13.90 -2.75 7.61
N HIS A 31 12.70 -3.14 8.05
CA HIS A 31 12.30 -3.09 9.45
C HIS A 31 12.40 -4.45 10.16
N SER A 32 12.88 -5.50 9.48
CA SER A 32 12.88 -6.88 9.98
C SER A 32 11.51 -7.35 10.48
N LEU A 33 10.45 -6.91 9.80
CA LEU A 33 9.05 -7.26 10.08
C LEU A 33 8.47 -8.07 8.92
N PRO A 34 7.60 -9.05 9.18
CA PRO A 34 6.82 -9.67 8.12
C PRO A 34 5.81 -8.65 7.57
N LEU A 35 5.50 -8.76 6.27
CA LEU A 35 4.54 -7.88 5.60
C LEU A 35 3.19 -7.81 6.33
N ARG A 36 2.71 -8.95 6.84
CA ARG A 36 1.48 -9.03 7.64
C ARG A 36 1.49 -8.05 8.83
N ASP A 37 2.52 -8.11 9.67
CA ASP A 37 2.62 -7.26 10.86
C ASP A 37 2.69 -5.77 10.49
N LEU A 38 3.33 -5.44 9.36
CA LEU A 38 3.36 -4.09 8.84
C LEU A 38 1.94 -3.60 8.46
N LEU A 39 1.15 -4.43 7.78
CA LEU A 39 -0.23 -4.08 7.39
C LEU A 39 -1.19 -4.04 8.60
N GLU A 40 -1.01 -4.94 9.56
CA GLU A 40 -1.87 -5.06 10.74
C GLU A 40 -1.60 -3.95 11.76
N HIS A 41 -0.36 -3.47 11.88
CA HIS A 41 0.03 -2.60 13.01
C HIS A 41 0.58 -1.24 12.61
N ASN A 42 1.09 -1.07 11.39
CA ASN A 42 1.87 0.11 11.02
C ASN A 42 1.17 1.05 10.04
N LEU A 43 -0.12 0.82 9.75
CA LEU A 43 -0.94 1.66 8.87
C LEU A 43 -1.99 2.51 9.63
N GLY A 44 -1.83 2.67 10.95
CA GLY A 44 -2.68 3.56 11.74
C GLY A 44 -4.16 3.17 11.67
N SER A 45 -5.00 4.07 11.15
CA SER A 45 -6.45 3.81 11.03
C SER A 45 -6.80 2.85 9.89
N ALA A 46 -5.89 2.67 8.93
CA ALA A 46 -6.06 1.73 7.83
C ALA A 46 -5.48 0.35 8.13
N SER A 47 -4.97 0.12 9.34
CA SER A 47 -4.50 -1.19 9.80
C SER A 47 -5.52 -2.28 9.51
N ILE A 48 -5.10 -3.31 8.79
CA ILE A 48 -5.97 -4.35 8.28
C ILE A 48 -5.89 -5.52 9.24
N VAL A 49 -6.83 -5.60 10.17
CA VAL A 49 -6.88 -6.60 11.25
C VAL A 49 -7.66 -7.87 10.87
N ASP A 50 -8.13 -7.99 9.62
CA ASP A 50 -9.02 -9.09 9.22
C ASP A 50 -8.23 -10.33 8.75
N GLU A 51 -8.68 -11.49 9.21
CA GLU A 51 -8.07 -12.81 8.94
C GLU A 51 -8.41 -13.26 7.51
N GLY A 52 -7.80 -12.63 6.51
CA GLY A 52 -8.05 -13.01 5.12
C GLY A 52 -7.27 -12.24 4.07
N TRP A 53 -6.57 -11.17 4.44
CA TRP A 53 -5.80 -10.38 3.48
C TRP A 53 -4.55 -11.12 2.99
N THR A 54 -4.42 -11.17 1.66
CA THR A 54 -3.30 -11.78 0.96
C THR A 54 -2.52 -10.74 0.14
N ALA A 55 -1.30 -11.11 -0.28
CA ALA A 55 -0.53 -10.31 -1.23
C ALA A 55 -1.29 -10.08 -2.55
N ALA A 56 -2.13 -11.03 -2.97
CA ALA A 56 -2.93 -10.89 -4.18
C ALA A 56 -4.01 -9.80 -4.03
N ASP A 57 -4.60 -9.65 -2.84
CA ASP A 57 -5.57 -8.58 -2.59
C ASP A 57 -4.92 -7.18 -2.64
N LEU A 58 -3.68 -7.08 -2.16
CA LEU A 58 -2.85 -5.88 -2.28
C LEU A 58 -2.56 -5.50 -3.73
N ASP A 59 -2.26 -6.49 -4.56
CA ASP A 59 -1.89 -6.26 -5.95
C ASP A 59 -3.14 -6.06 -6.83
N TRP A 60 -4.29 -6.60 -6.45
CA TRP A 60 -5.53 -6.50 -7.23
C TRP A 60 -6.20 -5.13 -7.09
N ASP A 61 -6.72 -4.83 -5.90
CA ASP A 61 -7.46 -3.60 -5.62
C ASP A 61 -7.49 -3.30 -4.10
N PRO A 62 -6.39 -2.75 -3.56
CA PRO A 62 -6.32 -2.42 -2.15
C PRO A 62 -7.19 -1.18 -1.85
N PRO A 63 -7.83 -1.10 -0.68
CA PRO A 63 -8.60 0.06 -0.28
C PRO A 63 -7.76 1.34 -0.33
N ASP A 64 -8.34 2.42 -0.84
CA ASP A 64 -7.65 3.72 -0.96
C ASP A 64 -7.02 4.21 0.35
N ARG A 65 -7.65 3.92 1.50
CA ARG A 65 -7.11 4.27 2.83
C ARG A 65 -5.73 3.64 3.10
N VAL A 66 -5.49 2.44 2.57
CA VAL A 66 -4.21 1.72 2.69
C VAL A 66 -3.14 2.45 1.89
N LEU A 67 -3.46 2.79 0.64
CA LEU A 67 -2.54 3.53 -0.23
C LEU A 67 -2.24 4.93 0.31
N ALA A 68 -3.23 5.61 0.90
CA ALA A 68 -3.06 6.92 1.52
C ALA A 68 -2.12 6.85 2.73
N GLU A 69 -2.30 5.90 3.65
CA GLU A 69 -1.43 5.74 4.82
C GLU A 69 0.00 5.34 4.42
N VAL A 70 0.15 4.48 3.40
CA VAL A 70 1.46 4.15 2.83
C VAL A 70 2.12 5.37 2.20
N SER A 71 1.36 6.17 1.45
CA SER A 71 1.84 7.43 0.85
C SER A 71 2.30 8.42 1.92
N GLU A 72 1.54 8.60 3.00
CA GLU A 72 1.92 9.49 4.09
C GLU A 72 3.21 9.05 4.81
N ARG A 73 3.39 7.73 4.98
CA ARG A 73 4.52 7.14 5.71
C ARG A 73 5.80 7.08 4.90
N THR A 74 5.70 6.92 3.58
CA THR A 74 6.85 6.77 2.67
C THR A 74 7.13 8.04 1.87
N GLY A 75 6.13 8.87 1.64
CA GLY A 75 6.21 9.99 0.72
C GLY A 75 6.21 9.59 -0.76
N VAL A 76 5.89 8.33 -1.08
CA VAL A 76 5.59 7.90 -2.46
C VAL A 76 4.23 8.46 -2.84
N GLU A 77 4.11 9.03 -4.03
CA GLU A 77 2.86 9.62 -4.50
C GLU A 77 1.75 8.57 -4.66
N LEU A 78 0.51 8.95 -4.35
CA LEU A 78 -0.63 8.02 -4.42
C LEU A 78 -0.83 7.44 -5.82
N GLY A 79 -0.55 8.23 -6.86
CA GLY A 79 -0.61 7.78 -8.26
C GLY A 79 0.40 6.68 -8.58
N ASP A 80 1.62 6.80 -8.04
CA ASP A 80 2.67 5.79 -8.22
C ASP A 80 2.28 4.49 -7.50
N LEU A 81 1.75 4.59 -6.26
CA LEU A 81 1.27 3.43 -5.51
C LEU A 81 0.07 2.75 -6.20
N ARG A 82 -0.88 3.51 -6.74
CA ARG A 82 -1.97 2.97 -7.56
C ARG A 82 -1.43 2.29 -8.82
N GLY A 83 -0.40 2.85 -9.46
CA GLY A 83 0.24 2.24 -10.62
C GLY A 83 0.93 0.90 -10.35
N MET A 84 1.06 0.48 -9.08
CA MET A 84 1.60 -0.82 -8.67
C MET A 84 0.51 -1.89 -8.47
N THR A 85 -0.76 -1.53 -8.67
CA THR A 85 -1.91 -2.44 -8.55
C THR A 85 -2.59 -2.64 -9.89
N PHE A 86 -3.26 -3.78 -10.09
CA PHE A 86 -4.04 -4.07 -11.29
C PHE A 86 -5.17 -3.06 -11.48
N ALA A 87 -5.85 -2.66 -10.40
CA ALA A 87 -6.89 -1.62 -10.45
C ALA A 87 -6.37 -0.29 -11.03
N GLY A 88 -5.11 0.07 -10.77
CA GLY A 88 -4.51 1.28 -11.35
C GLY A 88 -4.18 1.19 -12.84
N TRP A 89 -4.18 -0.01 -13.43
CA TRP A 89 -3.93 -0.22 -14.87
C TRP A 89 -5.20 -0.23 -15.71
N VAL A 90 -6.37 -0.35 -15.07
CA VAL A 90 -7.65 -0.31 -15.78
C VAL A 90 -8.07 1.16 -15.94
N PRO A 91 -8.20 1.67 -17.19
CA PRO A 91 -8.92 2.91 -17.42
C PRO A 91 -10.38 2.60 -17.06
N TRP A 92 -10.85 3.09 -15.91
CA TRP A 92 -12.20 2.96 -15.35
C TRP A 92 -13.19 2.21 -16.27
N LEU A 93 -13.30 0.88 -16.10
CA LEU A 93 -14.17 0.03 -16.93
C LEU A 93 -15.68 0.29 -16.70
N MET A 94 -16.04 1.36 -15.99
CA MET A 94 -17.39 1.63 -15.48
C MET A 94 -17.97 2.97 -15.94
N ASP A 95 -17.32 3.72 -16.82
CA ASP A 95 -17.92 4.94 -17.43
C ASP A 95 -18.96 4.63 -18.54
N GLY A 96 -19.44 3.38 -18.66
CA GLY A 96 -20.30 2.97 -19.77
C GLY A 96 -21.27 1.82 -19.50
N LEU A 97 -21.70 1.62 -18.25
CA LEU A 97 -22.90 0.83 -17.96
C LEU A 97 -24.01 1.76 -17.47
N ASP A 98 -24.58 2.50 -18.42
CA ASP A 98 -25.98 2.96 -18.36
C ASP A 98 -26.90 1.78 -18.70
#